data_AF-A0A0M3KJD3-F1
#
_entry.id   AF-A0A0M3KJD3-F1
#
_cell.length_a   1.000
_cell.length_b   1.000
_cell.length_c   1.000
_cell.angle_alpha   90.00
_cell.angle_beta   90.00
_cell.angle_gamma   90.00
#
_symmetry.space_group_name_H-M   'P 1'
#
loop_
_entity.id
_entity.type
_entity.pdbx_description
1 polymer ?
#
loop_
_entity_poly.entity_id
_entity_poly.type
_entity_poly.pdbx_seq_one_letter_code
_entity_poly.pdbx_strand_id
1 'polypeptide(L)'
;MSSMINLLYEFRRDLYREKLYDGYGKATEVDIKHWEQVVASMNRRIAYVKQLDDEFILKGDYNEVDWLAMANISFRNTRTARQLRLKWLNEQCPEWSKDEWSYAEIEHLKKYAEDSTRIKAVNWEIVADELDTDRTPLQCFARVQEMKQYMLDRCSWTKEEDLKLRTMKIIAQNLGAVRWGRGIVIIFTYF
;
A
#
# COMPACT_ATOMS: atom_id res chain seq x y z
N MET A 1 -11.49 0.68 11.44
CA MET A 1 -10.47 -0.40 11.52
C MET A 1 -10.40 -1.04 12.92
N SER A 2 -11.09 -0.47 13.92
CA SER A 2 -11.42 -1.02 15.23
C SER A 2 -11.75 -2.54 15.27
N SER A 3 -12.35 -3.11 14.21
CA SER A 3 -12.69 -4.55 14.15
C SER A 3 -11.49 -5.51 14.14
N MET A 4 -10.34 -5.14 13.57
CA MET A 4 -9.23 -6.11 13.37
C MET A 4 -8.35 -6.31 14.61
N ILE A 5 -8.09 -5.25 15.40
CA ILE A 5 -7.40 -5.38 16.69
C ILE A 5 -8.30 -6.10 17.69
N ASN A 6 -9.61 -5.84 17.64
CA ASN A 6 -10.60 -6.64 18.36
C ASN A 6 -10.51 -8.12 17.99
N LEU A 7 -10.37 -8.47 16.70
CA LEU A 7 -10.33 -9.87 16.26
C LEU A 7 -9.20 -10.70 16.88
N LEU A 8 -7.99 -10.15 17.06
CA LEU A 8 -6.87 -10.90 17.66
C LEU A 8 -7.04 -11.10 19.18
N TYR A 9 -7.44 -10.06 19.90
CA TYR A 9 -7.70 -10.17 21.34
C TYR A 9 -8.96 -11.01 21.61
N GLU A 10 -9.98 -10.91 20.74
CA GLU A 10 -11.21 -11.71 20.80
C GLU A 10 -10.92 -13.17 20.46
N PHE A 11 -10.15 -13.46 19.40
CA PHE A 11 -9.72 -14.83 19.06
C PHE A 11 -8.93 -15.48 20.19
N ARG A 12 -7.96 -14.75 20.77
CA ARG A 12 -7.17 -15.27 21.88
C ARG A 12 -8.04 -15.49 23.12
N ARG A 13 -8.95 -14.56 23.44
CA ARG A 13 -9.94 -14.74 24.52
C ARG A 13 -10.80 -15.98 24.29
N ASP A 14 -11.28 -16.18 23.07
CA ASP A 14 -12.21 -17.25 22.73
C ASP A 14 -11.51 -18.62 22.77
N LEU A 15 -10.22 -18.70 22.41
CA LEU A 15 -9.39 -19.88 22.64
C LEU A 15 -9.28 -20.27 24.12
N TYR A 16 -9.09 -19.30 25.03
CA TYR A 16 -9.03 -19.59 26.47
C TYR A 16 -10.41 -19.88 27.08
N ARG A 17 -11.48 -19.34 26.50
CA ARG A 17 -12.85 -19.74 26.85
C ARG A 17 -13.12 -21.18 26.46
N GLU A 18 -12.75 -21.59 25.25
CA GLU A 18 -12.87 -22.97 24.78
C GLU A 18 -12.09 -23.93 25.69
N LYS A 19 -10.85 -23.56 26.09
CA LYS A 19 -10.08 -24.33 27.09
C LYS A 19 -10.76 -24.44 28.45
N LEU A 20 -11.47 -23.40 28.89
CA LEU A 20 -12.27 -23.45 30.13
C LEU A 20 -13.47 -24.40 30.00
N TYR A 21 -14.14 -24.42 28.84
CA TYR A 21 -15.24 -25.34 28.57
C TYR A 21 -14.77 -26.79 28.46
N ASP A 22 -13.69 -27.05 27.73
CA ASP A 22 -13.14 -28.41 27.52
C ASP A 22 -12.37 -28.95 28.74
N GLY A 23 -11.76 -28.06 29.52
CA GLY A 23 -11.00 -28.37 30.73
C GLY A 23 -11.87 -28.59 31.98
N TYR A 24 -13.16 -28.25 31.92
CA TYR A 24 -14.08 -28.39 33.06
C TYR A 24 -14.21 -29.87 33.45
N GLY A 25 -13.65 -30.25 34.61
CA GLY A 25 -13.61 -31.62 35.11
C GLY A 25 -12.38 -32.46 34.73
N LYS A 26 -11.43 -31.92 33.95
CA LYS A 26 -10.16 -32.59 33.58
C LYS A 26 -8.89 -31.81 33.96
N ALA A 27 -8.98 -30.49 34.04
CA ALA A 27 -7.85 -29.60 34.31
C ALA A 27 -7.69 -29.29 35.81
N THR A 28 -6.47 -28.93 36.21
CA THR A 28 -6.15 -28.56 37.59
C THR A 28 -6.80 -27.23 37.98
N GLU A 29 -7.18 -27.05 39.24
CA GLU A 29 -7.78 -25.81 39.75
C GLU A 29 -6.89 -24.56 39.48
N VAL A 30 -5.56 -24.75 39.45
CA VAL A 30 -4.58 -23.72 39.09
C VAL A 30 -4.70 -23.30 37.62
N ASP A 31 -4.93 -24.25 36.70
CA ASP A 31 -5.05 -23.98 35.27
C ASP A 31 -6.35 -23.24 34.95
N ILE A 32 -7.45 -23.65 35.60
CA ILE A 32 -8.75 -22.99 35.47
C ILE A 32 -8.64 -21.53 35.93
N LYS A 33 -8.07 -21.30 37.12
CA LYS A 33 -7.87 -19.95 37.65
C LYS A 33 -6.96 -19.09 36.77
N HIS A 34 -5.92 -19.69 36.18
CA HIS A 34 -5.06 -19.01 35.22
C HIS A 34 -5.83 -18.58 33.96
N TRP A 35 -6.61 -19.49 33.36
CA TRP A 35 -7.40 -19.17 32.16
C TRP A 35 -8.47 -18.10 32.42
N GLU A 36 -9.14 -18.14 33.56
CA GLU A 36 -10.09 -17.09 33.99
C GLU A 36 -9.41 -15.71 34.09
N GLN A 37 -8.23 -15.65 34.71
CA GLN A 37 -7.45 -14.42 34.80
C GLN A 37 -7.04 -13.91 33.41
N VAL A 38 -6.63 -14.80 32.52
CA VAL A 38 -6.27 -14.45 31.13
C VAL A 38 -7.49 -13.88 30.40
N VAL A 39 -8.65 -14.53 30.47
CA VAL A 39 -9.89 -14.05 29.85
C VAL A 39 -10.32 -12.70 30.42
N ALA A 40 -10.26 -12.52 31.74
CA ALA A 40 -10.59 -11.25 32.40
C ALA A 40 -9.64 -10.12 31.98
N SER A 41 -8.34 -10.40 31.91
CA SER A 41 -7.33 -9.42 31.45
C SER A 41 -7.56 -9.02 29.99
N MET A 42 -7.92 -9.98 29.13
CA MET A 42 -8.22 -9.73 27.72
C MET A 42 -9.49 -8.92 27.54
N ASN A 43 -10.55 -9.21 28.29
CA ASN A 43 -11.79 -8.43 28.25
C ASN A 43 -11.55 -6.96 28.63
N ARG A 44 -10.74 -6.69 29.67
CA ARG A 44 -10.37 -5.32 30.03
C ARG A 44 -9.60 -4.63 28.91
N ARG A 45 -8.66 -5.33 28.29
CA ARG A 45 -7.85 -4.80 27.18
C ARG A 45 -8.69 -4.52 25.93
N ILE A 46 -9.63 -5.41 25.60
CA ILE A 46 -10.61 -5.22 24.52
C ILE A 46 -11.50 -4.01 24.82
N ALA A 47 -12.02 -3.89 26.05
CA ALA A 47 -12.86 -2.76 26.44
C ALA A 47 -12.11 -1.42 26.37
N TYR A 48 -10.84 -1.40 26.77
CA TYR A 48 -9.98 -0.22 26.67
C TYR A 48 -9.71 0.16 25.21
N VAL A 49 -9.30 -0.80 24.37
CA VAL A 49 -9.05 -0.54 22.94
C VAL A 49 -10.32 -0.09 22.22
N LYS A 50 -11.50 -0.62 22.58
CA LYS A 50 -12.78 -0.18 22.01
C LYS A 50 -13.14 1.29 22.34
N GLN A 51 -12.54 1.88 23.37
CA GLN A 51 -12.76 3.27 23.75
C GLN A 51 -11.73 4.23 23.16
N LEU A 52 -10.63 3.72 22.59
CA LEU A 52 -9.61 4.53 21.96
C LEU A 52 -10.01 4.88 20.53
N ASP A 53 -9.57 6.05 20.08
CA ASP A 53 -9.74 6.47 18.70
C ASP A 53 -8.83 5.64 17.77
N ASP A 54 -9.36 5.26 16.60
CA ASP A 54 -8.65 4.44 15.61
C ASP A 54 -7.36 5.15 15.15
N GLU A 55 -7.36 6.49 15.10
CA GLU A 55 -6.19 7.29 14.73
C GLU A 55 -5.07 7.19 15.79
N PHE A 56 -5.44 7.20 17.07
CA PHE A 56 -4.48 7.09 18.18
C PHE A 56 -3.88 5.68 18.28
N ILE A 57 -4.68 4.64 18.04
CA ILE A 57 -4.19 3.25 18.07
C ILE A 57 -3.19 2.99 16.93
N LEU A 58 -3.38 3.67 15.80
CA LEU A 58 -2.63 3.43 14.58
C LEU A 58 -1.54 4.47 14.33
N LYS A 59 -1.30 5.40 15.27
CA LYS A 59 -0.08 6.23 15.39
C LYS A 59 0.92 5.54 16.32
N GLY A 60 2.09 5.16 15.81
CA GLY A 60 3.14 4.47 16.59
C GLY A 60 4.36 4.08 15.75
N ASP A 61 5.43 3.58 16.37
CA ASP A 61 6.63 3.16 15.65
C ASP A 61 6.37 1.90 14.81
N TYR A 62 6.25 2.08 13.49
CA TYR A 62 5.96 1.02 12.52
C TYR A 62 7.15 0.10 12.22
N ASN A 63 8.34 0.39 12.76
CA ASN A 63 9.55 -0.39 12.51
C ASN A 63 9.58 -1.72 13.29
N GLU A 64 8.90 -1.79 14.43
CA GLU A 64 8.84 -3.00 15.26
C GLU A 64 7.77 -4.00 14.80
N VAL A 65 6.98 -3.64 13.78
CA VAL A 65 5.88 -4.47 13.28
C VAL A 65 6.44 -5.62 12.42
N ASP A 66 6.16 -6.87 12.82
CA ASP A 66 6.51 -8.06 12.05
C ASP A 66 5.55 -8.28 10.87
N TRP A 67 5.84 -7.57 9.77
CA TRP A 67 5.12 -7.68 8.50
C TRP A 67 5.15 -9.08 7.89
N LEU A 68 6.18 -9.88 8.21
CA LEU A 68 6.33 -11.24 7.68
C LEU A 68 5.39 -12.20 8.40
N ALA A 69 5.31 -12.13 9.73
CA ALA A 69 4.34 -12.90 10.49
C ALA A 69 2.90 -12.56 10.07
N MET A 70 2.59 -11.28 9.84
CA MET A 70 1.26 -10.89 9.35
C MET A 70 0.94 -11.45 7.97
N ALA A 71 1.88 -11.39 7.02
CA ALA A 71 1.70 -11.98 5.70
C ALA A 71 1.43 -13.49 5.76
N ASN A 72 2.19 -14.19 6.60
CA ASN A 72 2.13 -15.64 6.72
C ASN A 72 0.85 -16.11 7.45
N ILE A 73 0.54 -15.50 8.60
CA ILE A 73 -0.51 -15.96 9.52
C ILE A 73 -1.86 -15.37 9.12
N SER A 74 -1.93 -14.05 8.99
CA SER A 74 -3.21 -13.34 8.76
C SER A 74 -3.63 -13.40 7.29
N PHE A 75 -2.68 -13.27 6.36
CA PHE A 75 -2.95 -13.27 4.92
C PHE A 75 -2.67 -14.61 4.23
N ARG A 76 -2.25 -15.65 4.96
CA ARG A 76 -1.98 -17.00 4.42
C ARG A 76 -1.09 -16.98 3.16
N ASN A 77 -0.07 -16.12 3.14
CA ASN A 77 0.83 -15.93 1.99
C ASN A 77 0.16 -15.46 0.68
N THR A 78 -1.07 -14.96 0.72
CA THR A 78 -1.69 -14.34 -0.46
C THR A 78 -1.02 -13.01 -0.84
N ARG A 79 -0.37 -12.36 0.13
CA ARG A 79 0.35 -11.09 -0.02
C ARG A 79 1.71 -11.19 0.65
N THR A 80 2.71 -10.51 0.09
CA THR A 80 4.06 -10.48 0.68
C THR A 80 4.18 -9.43 1.77
N ALA A 81 5.10 -9.62 2.71
CA ALA A 81 5.42 -8.63 3.75
C ALA A 81 5.72 -7.24 3.17
N ARG A 82 6.42 -7.20 2.02
CA ARG A 82 6.71 -5.96 1.29
C ARG A 82 5.44 -5.27 0.81
N GLN A 83 4.49 -6.02 0.24
CA GLN A 83 3.21 -5.46 -0.21
C GLN A 83 2.41 -4.89 0.96
N LEU A 84 2.38 -5.58 2.10
CA LEU A 84 1.71 -5.09 3.30
C LEU A 84 2.35 -3.81 3.83
N ARG A 85 3.68 -3.79 3.97
CA ARG A 85 4.42 -2.60 4.42
C ARG A 85 4.18 -1.41 3.50
N LEU A 86 4.24 -1.59 2.19
CA LEU A 86 3.98 -0.52 1.22
C LEU A 86 2.53 -0.05 1.28
N LYS A 87 1.57 -0.95 1.43
CA LYS A 87 0.16 -0.58 1.57
C LYS A 87 -0.08 0.26 2.83
N TRP A 88 0.57 -0.11 3.92
CA TRP A 88 0.52 0.64 5.17
C TRP A 88 1.11 2.04 5.01
N LEU A 89 2.38 2.10 4.60
CA LEU A 89 3.15 3.34 4.49
C LEU A 89 2.62 4.31 3.44
N ASN A 90 1.84 3.86 2.45
CA ASN A 90 1.35 4.76 1.39
C ASN A 90 -0.14 5.08 1.48
N GLU A 91 -0.96 4.25 2.14
CA GLU A 91 -2.42 4.40 2.08
C GLU A 91 -3.15 4.22 3.40
N GLN A 92 -2.68 3.35 4.30
CA GLN A 92 -3.44 2.99 5.50
C GLN A 92 -2.98 3.74 6.75
N CYS A 93 -1.77 4.30 6.76
CA CYS A 93 -1.29 5.12 7.86
C CYS A 93 -2.26 6.29 8.11
N PRO A 94 -2.66 6.56 9.36
CA PRO A 94 -3.50 7.72 9.69
C PRO A 94 -2.75 9.04 9.59
N GLU A 95 -1.42 8.99 9.62
CA GLU A 95 -0.53 10.15 9.52
C GLU A 95 -0.62 10.83 8.15
N TRP A 96 -1.01 10.10 7.10
CA TRP A 96 -1.06 10.67 5.76
C TRP A 96 -2.41 11.29 5.42
N SER A 97 -2.38 12.48 4.83
CA SER A 97 -3.57 13.17 4.37
C SER A 97 -4.29 12.38 3.28
N LYS A 98 -5.58 12.14 3.51
CA LYS A 98 -6.53 11.52 2.57
C LYS A 98 -7.52 12.51 1.99
N ASP A 99 -7.32 13.80 2.27
CA ASP A 99 -8.20 14.86 1.82
C ASP A 99 -8.05 15.11 0.32
N GLU A 100 -8.95 15.89 -0.25
CA GLU A 100 -8.85 16.31 -1.65
C GLU A 100 -7.60 17.16 -1.89
N TRP A 101 -7.04 17.07 -3.10
CA TRP A 101 -5.88 17.88 -3.47
C TRP A 101 -6.27 19.36 -3.58
N SER A 102 -5.65 20.19 -2.75
CA SER A 102 -5.82 21.64 -2.80
C SER A 102 -5.21 22.23 -4.07
N TYR A 103 -5.67 23.44 -4.43
CA TYR A 103 -5.15 24.15 -5.60
C TYR A 103 -3.64 24.41 -5.49
N ALA A 104 -3.15 24.78 -4.30
CA ALA A 104 -1.74 25.08 -4.06
C ALA A 104 -0.86 23.83 -4.25
N GLU A 105 -1.28 22.67 -3.72
CA GLU A 105 -0.57 21.40 -3.93
C GLU A 105 -0.52 21.04 -5.42
N ILE A 106 -1.65 21.19 -6.13
CA ILE A 106 -1.73 20.91 -7.57
C ILE A 106 -0.80 21.83 -8.36
N GLU A 107 -0.78 23.12 -8.05
CA GLU A 107 0.09 24.09 -8.72
C GLU A 107 1.57 23.75 -8.49
N HIS A 108 1.94 23.31 -7.28
CA HIS A 108 3.30 22.86 -6.99
C HIS A 108 3.66 21.61 -7.80
N LEU A 109 2.77 20.61 -7.84
CA LEU A 109 2.96 19.37 -8.59
C LEU A 109 3.00 19.58 -10.11
N LYS A 110 2.31 20.59 -10.65
CA LYS A 110 2.35 20.92 -12.09
C LYS A 110 3.77 21.22 -12.57
N LYS A 111 4.59 21.90 -11.76
CA LYS A 111 5.98 22.22 -12.11
C LYS A 111 6.80 20.96 -12.41
N TYR A 112 6.51 19.87 -11.71
CA TYR A 112 7.15 18.57 -11.91
C TYR A 112 6.51 17.77 -13.05
N ALA A 113 5.21 17.97 -13.33
CA ALA A 113 4.49 17.31 -14.42
C ALA A 113 4.91 17.81 -15.81
N GLU A 114 5.21 19.11 -15.93
CA GLU A 114 5.64 19.74 -17.19
C GLU A 114 7.03 19.25 -17.65
N ASP A 115 7.92 18.98 -16.70
CA ASP A 115 9.32 18.64 -16.99
C ASP A 115 9.53 17.12 -17.13
N SER A 116 9.14 16.59 -18.30
CA SER A 116 9.02 15.15 -18.58
C SER A 116 10.30 14.31 -18.36
N THR A 117 11.48 14.92 -18.45
CA THR A 117 12.78 14.29 -18.21
C THR A 117 13.10 14.20 -16.72
N ARG A 118 12.57 15.11 -15.91
CA ARG A 118 12.86 15.17 -14.47
C ARG A 118 12.01 14.24 -13.65
N ILE A 119 10.81 13.84 -14.10
CA ILE A 119 9.92 12.92 -13.35
C ILE A 119 10.65 11.64 -12.87
N LYS A 120 11.59 11.11 -13.66
CA LYS A 120 12.39 9.91 -13.28
C LYS A 120 13.58 10.21 -12.35
N ALA A 121 14.00 11.46 -12.28
CA ALA A 121 15.13 11.95 -11.47
C ALA A 121 14.68 12.77 -10.25
N VAL A 122 13.38 13.05 -10.12
CA VAL A 122 12.80 13.76 -8.99
C VAL A 122 12.83 12.85 -7.77
N ASN A 123 13.37 13.37 -6.67
CA ASN A 123 13.23 12.73 -5.37
C ASN A 123 11.87 13.11 -4.79
N TRP A 124 10.94 12.16 -4.81
CA TRP A 124 9.58 12.36 -4.33
C TRP A 124 9.49 12.53 -2.81
N GLU A 125 10.53 12.12 -2.07
CA GLU A 125 10.64 12.41 -0.63
C GLU A 125 10.75 13.91 -0.40
N ILE A 126 11.66 14.58 -1.12
CA ILE A 126 11.84 16.03 -1.04
C ILE A 126 10.57 16.77 -1.47
N VAL A 127 9.89 16.29 -2.51
CA VAL A 127 8.65 16.93 -2.99
C VAL A 127 7.52 16.81 -1.95
N ALA A 128 7.42 15.65 -1.29
CA ALA A 128 6.47 15.46 -0.20
C ALA A 128 6.78 16.37 1.00
N ASP A 129 8.06 16.47 1.38
CA ASP A 129 8.52 17.36 2.45
C ASP A 129 8.27 18.85 2.13
N GLU A 130 8.46 19.26 0.87
CA GLU A 130 8.18 20.63 0.40
C GLU A 130 6.69 20.98 0.40
N LEU A 131 5.81 19.98 0.22
CA LEU A 131 4.36 20.18 0.24
C LEU A 131 3.86 20.43 1.67
N ASP A 132 4.50 19.84 2.69
CA ASP A 132 4.15 19.98 4.11
C ASP A 132 2.64 19.72 4.39
N THR A 133 2.02 18.84 3.59
CA THR A 133 0.60 18.48 3.69
C THR A 133 0.37 17.03 4.09
N ASP A 134 1.36 16.41 4.73
CA ASP A 134 1.34 14.99 5.13
C ASP A 134 1.00 14.05 3.96
N ARG A 135 1.43 14.39 2.74
CA ARG A 135 1.25 13.55 1.55
C ARG A 135 2.44 12.63 1.37
N THR A 136 2.18 11.38 1.03
CA THR A 136 3.27 10.43 0.76
C THR A 136 3.96 10.73 -0.56
N PRO A 137 5.26 10.41 -0.68
CA PRO A 137 5.99 10.48 -1.95
C PRO A 137 5.28 9.74 -3.10
N LEU A 138 4.67 8.59 -2.78
CA LEU A 138 3.94 7.79 -3.76
C LEU A 138 2.65 8.48 -4.24
N GLN A 139 1.91 9.14 -3.35
CA GLN A 139 0.72 9.91 -3.72
C GLN A 139 1.10 11.07 -4.65
N CYS A 140 2.19 11.79 -4.35
CA CYS A 140 2.71 12.87 -5.20
C CYS A 140 3.09 12.37 -6.60
N PHE A 141 3.85 11.28 -6.67
CA PHE A 141 4.23 10.65 -7.93
C PHE A 141 3.02 10.21 -8.76
N ALA A 142 2.09 9.49 -8.14
CA ALA A 142 0.89 9.01 -8.80
C ALA A 142 0.07 10.18 -9.37
N ARG A 143 -0.11 11.24 -8.58
CA ARG A 143 -0.85 12.42 -9.00
C ARG A 143 -0.21 13.13 -10.19
N VAL A 144 1.09 13.32 -10.17
CA VAL A 144 1.83 13.91 -11.30
C VAL A 144 1.72 13.05 -12.56
N GLN A 145 1.80 11.72 -12.41
CA GLN A 145 1.66 10.80 -13.54
C GLN A 145 0.25 10.86 -14.15
N GLU A 146 -0.80 10.92 -13.33
CA GLU A 146 -2.18 11.12 -13.79
C GLU A 146 -2.35 12.45 -14.53
N MET A 147 -1.84 13.55 -13.97
CA MET A 147 -1.92 14.87 -14.60
C MET A 147 -1.25 14.88 -15.96
N LYS A 148 -0.09 14.22 -16.09
CA LYS A 148 0.59 14.05 -17.37
C LYS A 148 -0.24 13.23 -18.35
N GLN A 149 -0.83 12.12 -17.92
CA GLN A 149 -1.69 11.30 -18.78
C GLN A 149 -2.90 12.11 -19.27
N TYR A 150 -3.56 12.85 -18.38
CA TYR A 150 -4.67 13.75 -18.70
C TYR A 150 -4.29 14.86 -19.70
N MET A 151 -3.03 15.33 -19.69
CA MET A 151 -2.52 16.26 -20.71
C MET A 151 -2.26 15.57 -22.06
N LEU A 152 -1.66 14.37 -22.03
CA LEU A 152 -1.36 13.59 -23.24
C LEU A 152 -2.64 13.17 -23.97
N ASP A 153 -3.65 12.71 -23.23
CA ASP A 153 -4.95 12.29 -23.78
C ASP A 153 -5.69 13.46 -24.45
N ARG A 154 -5.42 14.69 -24.00
CA ARG A 154 -6.01 15.94 -24.51
C ARG A 154 -5.18 16.59 -25.62
N CYS A 155 -4.05 15.99 -26.00
CA CYS A 155 -3.25 16.46 -27.13
C CYS A 155 -3.84 15.93 -28.44
N SER A 156 -4.05 16.80 -29.41
CA SER A 156 -4.52 16.39 -30.74
C SER A 156 -3.41 15.70 -31.51
N TRP A 157 -3.73 14.59 -32.17
CA TRP A 157 -2.81 13.90 -33.07
C TRP A 157 -2.33 14.85 -34.18
N THR A 158 -1.02 14.99 -34.29
CA THR A 158 -0.41 15.74 -35.39
C THR A 158 -0.19 14.83 -36.60
N LYS A 159 -0.13 15.42 -37.80
CA LYS A 159 0.12 14.68 -39.06
C LYS A 159 1.44 13.90 -39.02
N GLU A 160 2.42 14.40 -38.28
CA GLU A 160 3.74 13.77 -38.10
C GLU A 160 3.64 12.56 -37.18
N GLU A 161 2.85 12.62 -36.12
CA GLU A 161 2.58 11.48 -35.23
C GLU A 161 1.78 10.39 -35.93
N ASP A 162 0.79 10.78 -36.75
CA ASP A 162 0.05 9.85 -37.60
C ASP A 162 0.98 9.12 -38.59
N LEU A 163 1.93 9.84 -39.19
CA LEU A 163 2.92 9.25 -40.08
C LEU A 163 3.86 8.31 -39.33
N LYS A 164 4.31 8.68 -38.13
CA LYS A 164 5.11 7.82 -37.25
C LYS A 164 4.32 6.57 -36.87
N LEU A 165 3.05 6.69 -36.49
CA LEU A 165 2.19 5.56 -36.13
C LEU A 165 2.00 4.60 -37.31
N ARG A 166 1.69 5.12 -38.50
CA ARG A 166 1.59 4.32 -39.74
C ARG A 166 2.90 3.59 -40.05
N THR A 167 4.02 4.29 -39.96
CA THR A 167 5.36 3.72 -40.20
C THR A 167 5.66 2.61 -39.18
N MET A 168 5.41 2.86 -37.89
CA MET A 168 5.64 1.87 -36.83
C MET A 168 4.75 0.65 -36.97
N LYS A 169 3.48 0.81 -37.38
CA LYS A 169 2.59 -0.32 -37.70
C LYS A 169 3.16 -1.18 -38.84
N ILE A 170 3.60 -0.55 -39.93
CA ILE A 170 4.19 -1.25 -41.09
C ILE A 170 5.46 -1.98 -40.67
N ILE A 171 6.33 -1.35 -39.87
CA ILE A 171 7.54 -1.97 -39.34
C ILE A 171 7.18 -3.17 -38.44
N ALA A 172 6.20 -3.03 -37.53
CA ALA A 172 5.78 -4.12 -36.65
C ALA A 172 5.22 -5.33 -37.40
N GLN A 173 4.49 -5.12 -38.50
CA GLN A 173 3.91 -6.18 -39.31
C GLN A 173 4.94 -6.89 -40.20
N ASN A 174 5.98 -6.20 -40.67
CA ASN A 174 6.92 -6.74 -41.66
C ASN A 174 8.28 -7.16 -41.08
N LEU A 175 8.73 -6.55 -39.98
CA LEU A 175 10.07 -6.79 -39.41
C LEU A 175 10.07 -7.69 -38.18
N GLY A 176 8.92 -8.25 -37.79
CA GLY A 176 8.86 -9.36 -36.84
C GLY A 176 9.53 -9.12 -35.48
N ALA A 177 9.64 -7.87 -35.02
CA ALA A 177 9.75 -7.46 -33.61
C ALA A 177 10.07 -5.95 -33.51
N VAL A 178 9.15 -5.15 -32.96
CA VAL A 178 9.41 -3.76 -32.56
C VAL A 178 9.70 -3.72 -31.06
N ARG A 179 10.79 -3.03 -30.67
CA ARG A 179 11.40 -3.13 -29.33
C ARG A 179 11.02 -1.94 -28.43
N TRP A 180 9.87 -2.03 -27.78
CA TRP A 180 9.28 -0.97 -26.95
C TRP A 180 9.93 -0.75 -25.55
N GLY A 181 11.20 -1.12 -25.33
CA GLY A 181 11.84 -0.90 -24.02
C GLY A 181 13.26 -1.45 -23.87
N ARG A 182 13.79 -1.39 -22.64
CA ARG A 182 15.11 -1.92 -22.23
C ARG A 182 15.13 -3.45 -22.13
N GLY A 183 14.82 -4.15 -23.22
CA GLY A 183 14.94 -5.60 -23.34
C GLY A 183 15.29 -6.01 -24.77
N ILE A 184 16.42 -6.72 -24.92
CA ILE A 184 17.01 -7.06 -26.22
C ILE A 184 17.17 -8.60 -26.32
N VAL A 185 16.43 -9.21 -27.24
CA VAL A 185 16.71 -10.55 -27.81
C VAL A 185 16.79 -10.42 -29.35
N ILE A 186 17.05 -11.52 -30.05
CA ILE A 186 18.10 -11.64 -31.08
C ILE A 186 17.56 -12.10 -32.44
N ILE A 187 18.23 -11.54 -33.46
CA ILE A 187 18.21 -11.85 -34.89
C ILE A 187 18.77 -13.26 -35.13
N PHE A 188 18.09 -14.07 -35.95
CA PHE A 188 18.80 -14.92 -36.88
C PHE A 188 18.35 -14.57 -38.30
N THR A 189 19.10 -13.68 -38.94
CA THR A 189 19.32 -13.76 -40.37
C THR A 189 20.18 -14.98 -40.62
N TYR A 190 19.60 -16.08 -41.11
CA TYR A 190 20.32 -17.04 -41.95
C TYR A 190 19.34 -17.63 -42.95
N PHE A 191 19.54 -17.19 -44.20
CA PHE A 191 18.98 -17.65 -45.48
C PHE A 191 17.47 -17.53 -45.71
#